data_AF-A0A937P6K1-F1
#
_entry.id   AF-A0A937P6K1-F1
#
_cell.length_a   1.000
_cell.length_b   1.000
_cell.length_c   1.000
_cell.angle_alpha   90.00
_cell.angle_beta   90.00
_cell.angle_gamma   90.00
#
_symmetry.space_group_name_H-M   'P 1'
#
loop_
_entity.id
_entity.type
_entity.pdbx_description
1 polymer ?
#
loop_
_entity_poly.entity_id
_entity_poly.type
_entity_poly.pdbx_seq_one_letter_code
_entity_poly.pdbx_strand_id
1 'polypeptide(L)'
;MTSSVLANHMEARKDVFYRLKNNPGICWRMILWMFSLKFIKLAAANGEQDSGAVRCFIYDDSDLPKTGRYIEKVSRVWNHVLNRCILGYKLLVMGYWDGISFIPLDFSLHREEGKNADKPFGLKKKEYRKQYRKKREKGTHSWERAREADSTKIESAIKMFWRAISQGIKVDYVLMDSWFTC
;
A
#
# COMPACT_ATOMS: atom_id res chain seq x y z
N MET A 1 0.49 27.45 21.75
CA MET A 1 0.23 26.01 21.51
C MET A 1 -0.69 25.91 20.32
N THR A 2 -0.23 25.36 19.21
CA THR A 2 -1.07 25.18 18.01
C THR A 2 -2.10 24.08 18.29
N SER A 3 -3.36 24.44 18.58
CA SER A 3 -4.41 23.44 18.62
C SER A 3 -4.62 22.92 17.20
N SER A 4 -4.46 21.61 17.04
CA SER A 4 -4.77 20.94 15.78
C SER A 4 -6.28 21.05 15.53
N VAL A 5 -6.71 21.17 14.28
CA VAL A 5 -8.14 21.09 13.89
C VAL A 5 -8.80 19.83 14.48
N LEU A 6 -8.04 18.74 14.60
CA LEU A 6 -8.51 17.48 15.21
C LEU A 6 -8.84 17.61 16.70
N ALA A 7 -8.23 18.54 17.43
CA ALA A 7 -8.50 18.76 18.84
C ALA A 7 -9.93 19.27 19.09
N ASN A 8 -10.56 19.89 18.08
CA ASN A 8 -11.95 20.34 18.15
C ASN A 8 -12.95 19.20 17.92
N HIS A 9 -12.50 18.07 17.38
CA HIS A 9 -13.36 16.93 17.02
C HIS A 9 -13.11 15.68 17.87
N MET A 10 -11.96 15.59 18.55
CA MET A 10 -11.59 14.42 19.36
C MET A 10 -10.87 14.83 20.63
N GLU A 11 -11.43 14.46 21.78
CA GLU A 11 -10.75 14.56 23.08
C GLU A 11 -9.83 13.35 23.29
N ALA A 12 -8.67 13.36 22.63
CA ALA A 12 -7.70 12.28 22.71
C ALA A 12 -6.26 12.80 22.77
N ARG A 13 -5.41 12.12 23.56
CA ARG A 13 -3.97 12.38 23.63
C ARG A 13 -3.19 11.49 22.67
N LYS A 14 -1.92 11.83 22.45
CA LYS A 14 -1.00 11.16 21.50
C LYS A 14 -0.90 9.64 21.68
N ASP A 15 -0.98 9.15 22.92
CA ASP A 15 -0.96 7.73 23.27
C ASP A 15 -2.15 6.95 22.69
N VAL A 16 -3.34 7.57 22.64
CA VAL A 16 -4.56 6.98 22.07
C VAL A 16 -4.36 6.75 20.58
N PHE A 17 -3.84 7.74 19.85
CA PHE A 17 -3.55 7.63 18.42
C PHE A 17 -2.50 6.56 18.13
N TYR A 18 -1.46 6.42 18.95
CA TYR A 18 -0.49 5.34 18.78
C TYR A 18 -1.08 3.96 19.10
N ARG A 19 -1.93 3.85 20.12
CA ARG A 19 -2.64 2.60 20.42
C ARG A 19 -3.51 2.20 19.24
N LEU A 20 -4.27 3.14 18.67
CA LEU A 20 -5.05 2.91 17.45
C LEU A 20 -4.14 2.47 16.30
N LYS A 21 -3.13 3.28 15.94
CA LYS A 21 -2.19 3.00 14.83
C LYS A 21 -1.51 1.63 14.94
N ASN A 22 -1.14 1.23 16.16
CA ASN A 22 -0.34 0.03 16.40
C ASN A 22 -1.21 -1.21 16.73
N ASN A 23 -2.54 -1.06 16.80
CA ASN A 23 -3.45 -2.16 17.08
C ASN A 23 -3.45 -3.17 15.90
N PRO A 24 -2.98 -4.41 16.11
CA PRO A 24 -2.91 -5.42 15.04
C PRO A 24 -4.28 -5.97 14.62
N GLY A 25 -5.32 -5.78 15.42
CA GLY A 25 -6.69 -6.19 15.10
C GLY A 25 -7.38 -5.28 14.09
N ILE A 26 -6.82 -4.10 13.81
CA ILE A 26 -7.41 -3.18 12.84
C ILE A 26 -7.05 -3.61 11.42
N CYS A 27 -8.08 -3.89 10.62
CA CYS A 27 -7.94 -4.12 9.19
C CYS A 27 -7.81 -2.81 8.43
N TRP A 28 -6.60 -2.23 8.40
CA TRP A 28 -6.32 -0.96 7.70
C TRP A 28 -6.70 -0.99 6.22
N ARG A 29 -6.57 -2.14 5.55
CA ARG A 29 -7.03 -2.32 4.17
C ARG A 29 -8.54 -2.10 4.06
N MET A 30 -9.33 -2.68 4.96
CA MET A 30 -10.78 -2.49 4.95
C MET A 30 -11.17 -1.04 5.21
N ILE A 31 -10.45 -0.35 6.10
CA ILE A 31 -10.67 1.09 6.34
C ILE A 31 -10.48 1.88 5.05
N LEU A 32 -9.39 1.65 4.31
CA LEU A 32 -9.16 2.27 3.00
C LEU A 32 -10.34 2.00 2.05
N TRP A 33 -10.74 0.74 1.91
CA TRP A 33 -11.89 0.36 1.07
C TRP A 33 -13.19 1.07 1.46
N MET A 34 -13.50 1.20 2.75
CA MET A 34 -14.70 1.91 3.20
C MET A 34 -14.67 3.39 2.78
N PHE A 35 -13.53 4.07 2.92
CA PHE A 35 -13.37 5.45 2.47
C PHE A 35 -13.50 5.56 0.95
N SER A 36 -12.81 4.71 0.21
CA SER A 36 -12.81 4.77 -1.25
C SER A 36 -14.18 4.45 -1.85
N LEU A 37 -14.89 3.44 -1.34
CA LEU A 37 -16.25 3.13 -1.78
C LEU A 37 -17.24 4.24 -1.40
N LYS A 38 -17.08 4.88 -0.24
CA LYS A 38 -17.91 6.03 0.13
C LYS A 38 -17.66 7.20 -0.81
N PHE A 39 -16.41 7.47 -1.17
CA PHE A 39 -16.06 8.51 -2.12
C PHE A 39 -16.66 8.23 -3.50
N ILE A 40 -16.46 7.03 -4.05
CA ILE A 40 -17.04 6.61 -5.35
C ILE A 40 -18.57 6.83 -5.36
N LYS A 41 -19.26 6.43 -4.29
CA LYS A 41 -20.71 6.61 -4.19
C LYS A 41 -21.13 8.08 -4.16
N LEU A 42 -20.37 8.93 -3.48
CA LEU A 42 -20.66 10.37 -3.40
C LEU A 42 -20.39 11.06 -4.74
N ALA A 43 -19.27 10.76 -5.40
CA ALA A 43 -18.93 11.27 -6.73
C ALA A 43 -20.02 10.90 -7.75
N ALA A 44 -20.47 9.63 -7.74
CA ALA A 44 -21.57 9.18 -8.59
C ALA A 44 -22.89 9.91 -8.31
N ALA A 45 -23.23 10.13 -7.03
CA ALA A 45 -24.47 10.81 -6.64
C ALA A 45 -24.49 12.31 -7.00
N ASN A 46 -23.32 12.95 -7.03
CA ASN A 46 -23.18 14.37 -7.37
C ASN A 46 -23.14 14.64 -8.88
N GLY A 47 -23.32 13.62 -9.72
CA GLY A 47 -23.28 13.75 -11.18
C GLY A 47 -21.87 13.95 -11.74
N GLU A 48 -20.83 13.67 -10.95
CA GLU A 48 -19.44 13.71 -11.41
C GLU A 48 -19.07 12.45 -12.23
N GLN A 49 -19.99 11.50 -12.40
CA GLN A 49 -19.78 10.34 -13.27
C GLN A 49 -20.62 10.46 -14.53
N ASP A 50 -19.97 10.76 -15.65
CA ASP A 50 -20.58 10.64 -16.96
C ASP A 50 -20.73 9.16 -17.32
N SER A 51 -21.92 8.77 -17.78
CA SER A 51 -22.26 7.40 -18.17
C SER A 51 -21.36 6.82 -19.28
N GLY A 52 -20.70 7.69 -20.06
CA GLY A 52 -19.72 7.31 -21.09
C GLY A 52 -18.26 7.38 -20.66
N ALA A 53 -17.97 7.78 -19.42
CA ALA A 53 -16.59 7.95 -18.97
C ALA A 53 -15.85 6.61 -18.87
N VAL A 54 -14.61 6.59 -19.35
CA VAL A 54 -13.74 5.42 -19.27
C VAL A 54 -13.32 5.20 -17.83
N ARG A 55 -13.55 3.99 -17.32
CA ARG A 55 -13.15 3.57 -15.97
C ARG A 55 -11.97 2.63 -16.05
N CYS A 56 -10.97 2.88 -15.22
CA CYS A 56 -9.75 2.09 -15.23
C CYS A 56 -9.35 1.66 -13.83
N PHE A 57 -8.73 0.48 -13.73
CA PHE A 57 -7.75 0.26 -12.67
C PHE A 57 -6.39 0.69 -13.15
N ILE A 58 -5.69 1.48 -12.36
CA ILE A 58 -4.32 1.92 -12.66
C ILE A 58 -3.40 1.33 -11.59
N TYR A 59 -2.38 0.60 -12.04
CA TYR A 59 -1.32 0.08 -11.18
C TYR A 59 -0.04 0.88 -11.41
N ASP A 60 0.51 1.39 -10.33
CA ASP A 60 1.80 2.09 -10.33
C ASP A 60 2.58 1.77 -9.06
N ASP A 61 3.91 1.70 -9.18
CA ASP A 61 4.80 1.52 -8.03
C ASP A 61 5.71 2.71 -7.79
N SER A 62 5.69 3.18 -6.55
CA SER A 62 6.51 4.30 -6.11
C SER A 62 7.56 3.83 -5.11
N ASP A 63 8.73 4.46 -5.15
CA ASP A 63 9.74 4.25 -4.11
C ASP A 63 9.28 4.89 -2.80
N LEU A 64 9.35 4.13 -1.70
CA LEU A 64 9.06 4.61 -0.35
C LEU A 64 10.35 4.61 0.50
N PRO A 65 11.18 5.67 0.42
CA PRO A 65 12.45 5.75 1.13
C PRO A 65 12.28 5.69 2.64
N LYS A 66 13.26 5.10 3.32
CA LYS A 66 13.38 5.04 4.78
C LYS A 66 14.80 5.33 5.20
N THR A 67 14.96 5.91 6.38
CA THR A 67 16.25 6.20 7.01
C THR A 67 16.63 5.16 8.08
N GLY A 68 15.63 4.61 8.77
CA GLY A 68 15.82 3.62 9.85
C GLY A 68 16.02 2.20 9.33
N ARG A 69 17.03 1.50 9.84
CA ARG A 69 17.32 0.09 9.49
C ARG A 69 16.65 -0.95 10.38
N TYR A 70 16.06 -0.52 11.50
CA TYR A 70 15.40 -1.42 12.47
C TYR A 70 13.90 -1.58 12.19
N ILE A 71 13.41 -1.00 11.10
CA ILE A 71 12.02 -1.16 10.65
C ILE A 71 11.84 -2.59 10.13
N GLU A 72 10.74 -3.23 10.49
CA GLU A 72 10.43 -4.59 10.06
C GLU A 72 10.45 -4.68 8.53
N LYS A 73 11.20 -5.65 7.99
CA LYS A 73 11.26 -5.92 6.56
C LYS A 73 11.76 -4.74 5.70
N VAL A 74 12.40 -3.71 6.26
CA VAL A 74 13.02 -2.70 5.39
C VAL A 74 14.19 -3.34 4.61
N SER A 75 14.33 -2.98 3.33
CA SER A 75 15.34 -3.54 2.41
C SER A 75 15.97 -2.46 1.55
N ARG A 76 16.93 -2.85 0.71
CA ARG A 76 17.35 -2.02 -0.41
C ARG A 76 16.42 -2.25 -1.59
N VAL A 77 16.00 -1.16 -2.24
CA VAL A 77 15.24 -1.17 -3.49
C VAL A 77 15.95 -0.27 -4.51
N TRP A 78 15.91 -0.65 -5.77
CA TRP A 78 16.52 0.10 -6.86
C TRP A 78 15.65 1.30 -7.21
N ASN A 79 16.22 2.50 -7.07
CA ASN A 79 15.58 3.73 -7.50
C ASN A 79 16.12 4.10 -8.89
N HIS A 80 15.24 4.06 -9.89
CA HIS A 80 15.60 4.31 -11.28
C HIS A 80 15.97 5.78 -11.54
N VAL A 81 15.37 6.72 -10.81
CA VAL A 81 15.62 8.17 -10.95
C VAL A 81 17.03 8.55 -10.47
N LEU A 82 17.42 8.04 -9.30
CA LEU A 82 18.72 8.26 -8.67
C LEU A 82 19.79 7.26 -9.14
N ASN A 83 19.39 6.28 -9.97
CA ASN A 83 20.22 5.21 -10.48
C ASN A 83 21.02 4.48 -9.38
N ARG A 84 20.38 4.20 -8.22
CA ARG A 84 21.02 3.55 -7.07
C ARG A 84 20.05 2.82 -6.15
N CYS A 85 20.56 1.87 -5.38
CA CYS A 85 19.81 1.22 -4.30
C CYS A 85 19.62 2.14 -3.09
N ILE A 86 18.36 2.48 -2.78
CA ILE A 86 17.98 3.21 -1.57
C ILE A 86 17.42 2.26 -0.51
N LEU A 87 17.45 2.65 0.77
CA LEU A 87 16.79 1.90 1.82
C LEU A 87 15.29 2.26 1.82
N GLY A 88 14.40 1.27 1.78
CA GLY A 88 12.96 1.52 1.70
C GLY A 88 12.16 0.30 1.27
N TYR A 89 11.02 0.58 0.64
CA TYR A 89 10.11 -0.38 0.03
C TYR A 89 9.71 0.11 -1.36
N LYS A 90 9.26 -0.79 -2.23
CA LYS A 90 8.39 -0.43 -3.36
C LYS A 90 6.95 -0.41 -2.87
N LEU A 91 6.25 0.70 -3.04
CA LEU A 91 4.83 0.84 -2.74
C LEU A 91 4.06 0.64 -4.05
N LEU A 92 3.43 -0.53 -4.20
CA LEU A 92 2.50 -0.79 -5.29
C LEU A 92 1.11 -0.29 -4.90
N VAL A 93 0.51 0.56 -5.72
CA VAL A 93 -0.84 1.09 -5.52
C VAL A 93 -1.73 0.64 -6.67
N MET A 94 -2.94 0.20 -6.35
CA MET A 94 -4.04 0.08 -7.30
C MET A 94 -5.03 1.21 -7.03
N GLY A 95 -5.20 2.10 -8.01
CA GLY A 95 -6.23 3.14 -7.97
C GLY A 95 -7.33 2.89 -8.99
N TYR A 96 -8.50 3.44 -8.70
CA TYR A 96 -9.65 3.48 -9.60
C TYR A 96 -9.76 4.88 -10.19
N TRP A 97 -9.83 4.92 -11.52
CA TRP A 97 -10.12 6.11 -12.29
C TRP A 97 -11.56 6.03 -12.77
N ASP A 98 -12.35 7.06 -12.51
CA ASP A 98 -13.77 7.12 -12.92
C ASP A 98 -14.04 8.10 -14.07
N GLY A 99 -12.98 8.60 -14.72
CA GLY A 99 -13.06 9.63 -15.75
C GLY A 99 -12.63 11.01 -15.27
N ILE A 100 -12.67 11.27 -13.96
CA ILE A 100 -12.37 12.59 -13.38
C ILE A 100 -11.44 12.46 -12.15
N SER A 101 -11.70 11.49 -11.29
CA SER A 101 -11.00 11.31 -10.02
C SER A 101 -10.13 10.06 -10.03
N PHE A 102 -8.94 10.17 -9.41
CA PHE A 102 -8.09 9.04 -9.10
C PHE A 102 -8.23 8.65 -7.63
N ILE A 103 -8.75 7.45 -7.36
CA ILE A 103 -9.16 7.00 -6.03
C ILE A 103 -8.35 5.75 -5.64
N PRO A 104 -7.43 5.82 -4.66
CA PRO A 104 -6.65 4.66 -4.24
C PRO A 104 -7.56 3.60 -3.59
N LEU A 105 -7.52 2.37 -4.06
CA LEU A 105 -8.36 1.28 -3.57
C LEU A 105 -7.61 0.28 -2.69
N ASP A 106 -6.38 -0.07 -3.08
CA ASP A 106 -5.55 -1.03 -2.36
C ASP A 106 -4.07 -0.72 -2.61
N PHE A 107 -3.21 -1.25 -1.74
CA PHE A 107 -1.76 -1.12 -1.90
C PHE A 107 -1.02 -2.25 -1.19
N SER A 108 0.22 -2.51 -1.63
CA SER A 108 1.16 -3.42 -0.98
C SER A 108 2.55 -2.81 -0.94
N LEU A 109 3.29 -3.15 0.10
CA LEU A 109 4.71 -2.83 0.21
C LEU A 109 5.48 -4.06 -0.24
N HIS A 110 6.56 -3.87 -1.00
CA HIS A 110 7.40 -4.93 -1.52
C HIS A 110 8.87 -4.66 -1.24
N ARG A 111 9.63 -5.75 -1.14
CA ARG A 111 11.09 -5.77 -1.11
C ARG A 111 11.60 -6.35 -2.42
N GLU A 112 12.78 -5.92 -2.83
CA GLU A 112 13.42 -6.43 -4.05
C GLU A 112 14.54 -7.38 -3.68
N GLU A 113 14.43 -8.62 -4.15
CA GLU A 113 15.48 -9.60 -4.01
C GLU A 113 16.56 -9.34 -5.05
N GLY A 114 17.77 -9.04 -4.58
CA GLY A 114 18.95 -8.85 -5.41
C GLY A 114 19.68 -10.17 -5.67
N LYS A 115 20.56 -10.15 -6.68
CA LYS A 115 21.33 -11.32 -7.12
C LYS A 115 22.40 -11.79 -6.11
N ASN A 116 22.71 -10.99 -5.08
CA ASN A 116 23.75 -11.31 -4.11
C ASN A 116 23.20 -12.17 -2.97
N ALA A 117 23.56 -13.46 -2.95
CA ALA A 117 23.11 -14.41 -1.94
C ALA A 117 23.52 -14.06 -0.49
N ASP A 118 24.61 -13.32 -0.29
CA ASP A 118 25.01 -12.85 1.05
C ASP A 118 24.16 -11.67 1.55
N LYS A 119 23.47 -11.00 0.62
CA LYS A 119 22.62 -9.83 0.85
C LYS A 119 21.32 -9.92 0.01
N PRO A 120 20.44 -10.89 0.28
CA PRO A 120 19.30 -11.19 -0.60
C PRO A 120 18.39 -9.97 -0.83
N PHE A 121 18.11 -9.13 0.18
CA PHE A 121 17.41 -7.85 -0.04
C PHE A 121 18.30 -6.62 0.23
N GLY A 122 19.58 -6.76 -0.15
CA GLY A 122 20.61 -5.72 -0.09
C GLY A 122 21.11 -5.33 1.31
N LEU A 123 20.77 -6.08 2.37
CA LEU A 123 21.35 -5.93 3.72
C LEU A 123 22.03 -7.22 4.19
N LYS A 124 22.99 -7.11 5.12
CA LYS A 124 23.65 -8.28 5.71
C LYS A 124 22.71 -9.00 6.70
N LYS A 125 22.87 -10.31 6.87
CA LYS A 125 22.13 -11.11 7.89
C LYS A 125 22.13 -10.47 9.29
N LYS A 126 23.25 -9.89 9.72
CA LYS A 126 23.38 -9.18 11.02
C LYS A 126 22.48 -7.95 11.15
N GLU A 127 22.15 -7.27 10.04
CA GLU A 127 21.26 -6.11 10.02
C GLU A 127 19.81 -6.55 10.15
N TYR A 128 19.39 -7.61 9.44
CA TYR A 128 18.05 -8.19 9.59
C TYR A 128 17.77 -8.77 10.99
N ARG A 129 18.80 -9.16 11.74
CA ARG A 129 18.66 -9.59 13.14
C ARG A 129 18.29 -8.43 14.07
N LYS A 130 18.60 -7.18 13.69
CA LYS A 130 18.29 -5.96 14.46
C LYS A 130 16.94 -5.34 14.09
N GLN A 131 16.30 -5.82 13.03
CA GLN A 131 14.97 -5.34 12.65
C GLN A 131 13.92 -5.77 13.67
N TYR A 132 12.95 -4.88 13.89
CA TYR A 132 11.74 -5.19 14.63
C TYR A 132 11.06 -6.41 14.05
N ARG A 133 10.54 -7.28 14.92
CA ARG A 133 9.79 -8.48 14.55
C ARG A 133 8.56 -8.56 15.43
N LYS A 134 7.43 -8.88 14.81
CA LYS A 134 6.17 -9.12 15.52
C LYS A 134 5.63 -10.49 15.13
N LYS A 135 5.42 -11.35 16.13
CA LYS A 135 4.69 -12.61 15.93
C LYS A 135 3.24 -12.27 15.57
N ARG A 136 2.73 -12.93 14.54
CA ARG A 136 1.36 -12.75 14.05
C ARG A 136 0.76 -14.13 13.81
N GLU A 137 -0.50 -14.30 14.19
CA GLU A 137 -1.23 -15.53 13.93
C GLU A 137 -1.58 -15.64 12.46
N LYS A 138 -1.45 -16.86 11.91
CA LYS A 138 -1.78 -17.16 10.52
C LYS A 138 -3.26 -16.88 10.27
N GLY A 139 -3.58 -16.26 9.14
CA GLY A 139 -4.95 -15.88 8.79
C GLY A 139 -5.39 -14.52 9.32
N THR A 140 -4.61 -13.86 10.18
CA THR A 140 -4.91 -12.46 10.54
C THR A 140 -4.55 -11.50 9.40
N HIS A 141 -5.29 -10.39 9.28
CA HIS A 141 -5.00 -9.37 8.27
C HIS A 141 -3.56 -8.87 8.34
N SER A 142 -3.02 -8.68 9.55
CA SER A 142 -1.64 -8.25 9.73
C SER A 142 -0.62 -9.28 9.24
N TRP A 143 -0.93 -10.58 9.34
CA TRP A 143 -0.07 -11.66 8.84
C TRP A 143 -0.04 -11.68 7.32
N GLU A 144 -1.19 -11.52 6.67
CA GLU A 144 -1.29 -11.42 5.20
C GLU A 144 -0.48 -10.22 4.69
N ARG A 145 -0.68 -9.03 5.27
CA ARG A 145 0.04 -7.81 4.91
C ARG A 145 1.56 -7.96 5.09
N ALA A 146 2.00 -8.62 6.15
CA ALA A 146 3.42 -8.87 6.35
C ALA A 146 3.99 -9.80 5.27
N ARG A 147 3.22 -10.78 4.77
CA ARG A 147 3.66 -11.70 3.71
C ARG A 147 3.74 -11.03 2.34
N GLU A 148 2.88 -10.06 2.06
CA GLU A 148 2.88 -9.32 0.79
C GLU A 148 4.22 -8.60 0.52
N ALA A 149 4.99 -8.26 1.56
CA ALA A 149 6.34 -7.73 1.43
C ALA A 149 7.31 -8.61 0.63
N ASP A 150 7.04 -9.92 0.58
CA ASP A 150 7.88 -10.91 -0.09
C ASP A 150 7.19 -11.55 -1.29
N SER A 151 5.95 -11.14 -1.61
CA SER A 151 5.29 -11.58 -2.84
C SER A 151 5.73 -10.72 -4.01
N THR A 152 5.54 -11.21 -5.23
CA THR A 152 5.83 -10.41 -6.43
C THR A 152 4.80 -9.29 -6.59
N LYS A 153 5.18 -8.20 -7.27
CA LYS A 153 4.25 -7.10 -7.59
C LYS A 153 3.06 -7.61 -8.41
N ILE A 154 3.30 -8.53 -9.34
CA ILE A 154 2.27 -9.14 -10.20
C ILE A 154 1.27 -9.95 -9.38
N GLU A 155 1.73 -10.81 -8.47
CA GLU A 155 0.83 -11.58 -7.59
C GLU A 155 -0.03 -10.66 -6.72
N SER A 156 0.55 -9.57 -6.20
CA SER A 156 -0.19 -8.58 -5.44
C SER A 156 -1.22 -7.86 -6.31
N ALA A 157 -0.86 -7.43 -7.52
CA ALA A 157 -1.76 -6.77 -8.45
C ALA A 157 -2.97 -7.65 -8.80
N ILE A 158 -2.75 -8.94 -9.11
CA ILE A 158 -3.83 -9.90 -9.38
C ILE A 158 -4.77 -10.04 -8.16
N LYS A 159 -4.22 -10.10 -6.95
CA LYS A 159 -5.06 -10.17 -5.73
C LYS A 159 -5.85 -8.89 -5.49
N MET A 160 -5.26 -7.71 -5.78
CA MET A 160 -5.96 -6.43 -5.68
C MET A 160 -7.10 -6.35 -6.70
N PHE A 161 -6.85 -6.77 -7.94
CA PHE A 161 -7.85 -6.87 -9.00
C PHE A 161 -9.07 -7.68 -8.54
N TRP A 162 -8.84 -8.94 -8.12
CA TRP A 162 -9.95 -9.80 -7.70
C TRP A 162 -10.69 -9.28 -6.47
N ARG A 163 -9.98 -8.62 -5.53
CA ARG A 163 -10.63 -7.92 -4.42
C ARG A 163 -11.55 -6.81 -4.92
N ALA A 164 -11.10 -5.98 -5.87
CA ALA A 164 -11.92 -4.92 -6.43
C ALA A 164 -13.17 -5.43 -7.15
N ILE A 165 -13.01 -6.48 -7.97
CA ILE A 165 -14.14 -7.13 -8.64
C ILE A 165 -15.13 -7.72 -7.63
N SER A 166 -14.64 -8.35 -6.55
CA SER A 166 -15.51 -8.87 -5.48
C SER A 166 -16.26 -7.78 -4.71
N GLN A 167 -15.76 -6.54 -4.73
CA GLN A 167 -16.43 -5.36 -4.16
C GLN A 167 -17.40 -4.70 -5.15
N GLY A 168 -17.60 -5.29 -6.34
CA GLY A 168 -18.54 -4.82 -7.34
C GLY A 168 -18.05 -3.65 -8.20
N ILE A 169 -16.75 -3.34 -8.16
CA ILE A 169 -16.20 -2.27 -9.00
C ILE A 169 -16.10 -2.76 -10.45
N LYS A 170 -16.65 -1.97 -11.36
CA LYS A 170 -16.63 -2.20 -12.80
C LYS A 170 -15.61 -1.26 -13.44
N VAL A 171 -14.76 -1.81 -14.30
CA VAL A 171 -13.77 -1.08 -15.09
C VAL A 171 -13.82 -1.55 -16.52
N ASP A 172 -13.42 -0.67 -17.42
CA ASP A 172 -13.35 -0.94 -18.86
C ASP A 172 -11.92 -1.38 -19.23
N TYR A 173 -10.91 -0.85 -18.53
CA TYR A 173 -9.50 -1.18 -18.77
C TYR A 173 -8.69 -1.38 -17.49
N VAL A 174 -7.55 -2.07 -17.64
CA VAL A 174 -6.46 -2.07 -16.67
C VAL A 174 -5.27 -1.37 -17.30
N LEU A 175 -4.77 -0.35 -16.63
CA LEU A 175 -3.62 0.44 -17.03
C LEU A 175 -2.45 0.13 -16.11
N MET A 176 -1.29 -0.08 -16.71
CA MET A 176 -0.01 -0.20 -16.04
C MET A 176 1.08 0.16 -17.04
N ASP A 177 2.23 0.54 -16.51
CA ASP A 177 3.41 0.79 -17.33
C ASP A 177 3.86 -0.47 -18.09
N SER A 178 4.40 -0.30 -19.28
CA SER A 178 4.78 -1.41 -20.18
C SER A 178 5.83 -2.37 -19.58
N TRP A 179 6.64 -1.87 -18.66
CA TRP A 179 7.69 -2.62 -17.98
C TRP A 179 7.20 -3.27 -16.66
N PHE A 180 5.92 -3.13 -16.31
CA PHE A 180 5.37 -3.68 -15.07
C PHE A 180 5.21 -5.20 -15.09
N THR A 181 4.97 -5.79 -16.27
CA THR A 181 4.70 -7.22 -16.47
C THR A 181 5.92 -8.04 -16.90
N CYS A 182 7.09 -7.41 -17.02
CA CYS A 182 8.34 -8.04 -17.46
C CYS A 182 9.14 -8.68 -16.32
#